data_AF-A0A5C3KBV7-F1
#
_entry.id   AF-A0A5C3KBV7-F1
#
_cell.length_a   1.000
_cell.length_b   1.000
_cell.length_c   1.000
_cell.angle_alpha   90.00
_cell.angle_beta   90.00
_cell.angle_gamma   90.00
#
_symmetry.space_group_name_H-M   'P 1'
#
loop_
_entity.id
_entity.type
_entity.pdbx_description
1 polymer ?
#
loop_
_entity_poly.entity_id
_entity_poly.type
_entity_poly.pdbx_seq_one_letter_code
_entity_poly.pdbx_strand_id
1 'polypeptide(L)'
;TSRFIVDTYHYNNHKASDELCQKFCNPAPDDGSQPNLVIVALDAQGQPYFKHAFNTQVCEQLNAWLGGFSAILKQMTAYRWNY
;
A
#
# COMPACT_ATOMS: atom_id res chain seq x y z
N THR A 1 6.81 9.37 -12.94
CA THR A 1 7.82 9.16 -11.87
C THR A 1 7.22 8.20 -10.86
N SER A 2 7.77 7.01 -10.67
CA SER A 2 7.25 6.05 -9.69
C SER A 2 7.40 6.60 -8.27
N ARG A 3 6.32 6.58 -7.50
CA ARG A 3 6.37 6.87 -6.06
C ARG A 3 6.78 5.58 -5.36
N PHE A 4 7.90 5.61 -4.66
CA PHE A 4 8.32 4.48 -3.83
C PHE A 4 7.41 4.42 -2.62
N ILE A 5 6.61 3.36 -2.54
CA ILE A 5 5.73 3.16 -1.40
C ILE A 5 6.56 2.48 -0.33
N VAL A 6 6.97 3.27 0.64
CA VAL A 6 7.56 2.77 1.88
C VAL A 6 6.40 2.40 2.80
N ASP A 7 6.57 1.36 3.63
CA ASP A 7 5.48 0.86 4.45
C ASP A 7 4.94 1.93 5.43
N THR A 8 3.70 1.76 5.89
CA THR A 8 3.01 2.72 6.78
C THR A 8 3.79 3.03 8.05
N TYR A 9 4.60 2.09 8.54
CA TYR A 9 5.54 2.29 9.64
C TYR A 9 6.54 3.40 9.34
N HIS A 10 7.13 3.44 8.14
CA HIS A 10 8.04 4.51 7.77
C HIS A 10 7.36 5.88 7.85
N TYR A 11 6.16 6.00 7.26
CA TYR A 11 5.38 7.24 7.31
C TYR A 11 5.03 7.67 8.75
N ASN A 12 4.64 6.72 9.60
CA ASN A 12 4.24 6.99 10.99
C ASN A 12 5.41 7.41 11.91
N ASN A 13 6.64 7.01 11.60
CA ASN A 13 7.81 7.33 12.44
C ASN A 13 8.52 8.63 12.05
N HIS A 14 8.11 9.26 10.94
CA HIS A 14 8.64 10.56 10.53
C HIS A 14 7.87 11.72 11.13
N LYS A 15 8.54 12.86 11.20
CA LYS A 15 7.89 14.11 11.61
C LYS A 15 6.89 14.53 10.53
N ALA A 16 5.74 15.04 10.96
CA ALA A 16 4.73 15.61 10.05
C ALA A 16 5.29 16.77 9.20
N SER A 17 6.37 17.41 9.63
CA SER A 17 7.06 18.49 8.91
C SER A 17 8.04 18.01 7.83
N ASP A 18 8.26 16.70 7.66
CA ASP A 18 9.11 16.18 6.59
C ASP A 18 8.36 16.18 5.26
N GLU A 19 8.51 17.26 4.49
CA GLU A 19 7.79 17.46 3.21
C GLU A 19 8.07 16.35 2.20
N LEU A 20 9.26 15.74 2.23
CA LEU A 20 9.63 14.69 1.29
C LEU A 20 8.90 13.40 1.64
N CYS A 21 8.88 13.02 2.92
CA CYS A 21 8.11 11.88 3.41
C CYS A 21 6.60 12.07 3.21
N GLN A 22 6.07 13.27 3.52
CA GLN A 22 4.65 13.59 3.31
C GLN A 22 4.22 13.44 1.85
N LYS A 23 5.07 13.87 0.91
CA LYS A 23 4.76 13.84 -0.52
C LYS A 23 4.88 12.45 -1.14
N PHE A 24 5.87 11.67 -0.72
CA PHE A 24 6.23 10.42 -1.41
C PHE A 24 5.89 9.15 -0.64
N CYS A 25 5.75 9.22 0.68
CA CYS A 25 5.54 8.06 1.55
C CYS A 25 4.13 8.03 2.18
N ASN A 26 3.26 9.03 1.94
CA ASN A 26 1.88 8.97 2.42
C ASN A 26 1.16 7.76 1.78
N PRO A 27 0.73 6.76 2.56
CA PRO A 27 0.16 5.53 2.03
C PRO A 27 -1.30 5.67 1.57
N ALA A 28 -1.96 6.80 1.85
CA ALA A 28 -3.36 7.04 1.55
C ALA A 28 -3.61 8.53 1.25
N PRO A 29 -3.17 9.06 0.11
CA PRO A 29 -3.45 10.44 -0.22
C PRO A 29 -4.90 10.58 -0.73
N ASP A 30 -5.67 11.46 -0.10
CA ASP A 30 -7.07 11.76 -0.42
C ASP A 30 -7.24 12.61 -1.70
N ASP A 31 -6.24 12.64 -2.58
CA ASP A 31 -6.23 13.39 -3.84
C ASP A 31 -6.19 12.48 -5.08
N GLY A 32 -6.24 11.15 -4.89
CA GLY A 32 -6.19 10.16 -5.97
C GLY A 32 -4.84 10.07 -6.69
N SER A 33 -3.80 10.72 -6.17
CA SER A 33 -2.49 10.77 -6.82
C SER A 33 -1.71 9.44 -6.77
N GLN A 34 -2.25 8.44 -6.07
CA GLN A 34 -1.73 7.08 -6.01
C GLN A 34 -2.76 6.08 -6.56
N PRO A 35 -2.95 6.02 -7.90
CA PRO A 35 -3.98 5.18 -8.52
C PRO A 35 -3.80 3.67 -8.25
N ASN A 36 -2.58 3.24 -7.89
CA ASN A 36 -2.31 1.86 -7.51
C ASN A 36 -2.77 1.52 -6.08
N LEU A 37 -3.01 2.53 -5.23
CA LEU A 37 -3.47 2.34 -3.85
C LEU A 37 -4.86 2.89 -3.60
N VAL A 38 -5.28 3.93 -4.33
CA VAL A 38 -6.54 4.65 -4.15
C VAL A 38 -7.24 4.76 -5.50
N ILE A 39 -8.50 4.36 -5.56
CA ILE A 39 -9.38 4.46 -6.74
C ILE A 39 -10.57 5.37 -6.44
N VAL A 40 -11.12 5.99 -7.47
CA VAL A 40 -12.38 6.75 -7.36
C VAL A 40 -13.55 5.78 -7.42
N ALA A 41 -14.48 5.91 -6.48
CA ALA A 41 -15.74 5.16 -6.43
C ALA A 41 -16.92 6.12 -6.31
N LEU A 42 -18.11 5.65 -6.61
CA LEU A 42 -19.35 6.41 -6.44
C LEU A 42 -20.06 5.95 -5.17
N ASP A 43 -20.51 6.91 -4.36
CA ASP A 43 -21.36 6.63 -3.21
C ASP A 43 -22.81 6.31 -3.63
N ALA A 44 -23.69 6.08 -2.66
CA ALA A 44 -25.09 5.76 -2.91
C ALA A 44 -25.86 6.90 -3.60
N GLN A 45 -25.34 8.13 -3.55
CA GLN A 45 -25.88 9.33 -4.17
C GLN A 45 -25.19 9.64 -5.52
N GLY A 46 -24.28 8.77 -5.98
CA GLY A 46 -23.51 8.95 -7.21
C GLY A 46 -22.39 9.98 -7.11
N GLN A 47 -22.01 10.42 -5.90
CA GLN A 47 -20.89 11.35 -5.72
C GLN A 47 -19.55 10.58 -5.71
N PRO A 48 -18.52 11.12 -6.37
CA PRO A 48 -17.20 10.50 -6.35
C PRO A 48 -16.55 10.64 -4.98
N TYR A 49 -15.97 9.55 -4.48
CA TYR A 49 -15.11 9.53 -3.30
C TYR A 49 -13.89 8.65 -3.55
N PHE A 50 -12.80 8.92 -2.83
CA PHE A 50 -11.59 8.12 -2.88
C PHE A 50 -11.71 6.92 -1.93
N LYS A 51 -11.43 5.72 -2.44
CA LYS A 51 -11.35 4.49 -1.64
C LYS A 51 -10.07 3.73 -1.94
N HIS A 52 -9.58 2.96 -0.97
CA HIS A 52 -8.43 2.10 -1.22
C HIS A 52 -8.77 1.04 -2.27
N ALA A 53 -7.81 0.76 -3.15
CA ALA A 53 -7.89 -0.26 -4.19
C ALA A 53 -7.91 -1.69 -3.62
N PHE A 54 -7.45 -1.85 -2.39
CA PHE A 54 -7.37 -3.12 -1.65
C PHE A 54 -7.91 -2.95 -0.23
N ASN A 55 -8.37 -4.04 0.35
CA ASN A 55 -8.85 -4.05 1.73
C ASN A 55 -7.66 -4.22 2.68
N THR A 56 -7.36 -3.19 3.47
CA THR A 56 -6.21 -3.15 4.38
C THR A 56 -6.27 -4.24 5.45
N GLN A 57 -7.45 -4.53 6.03
CA GLN A 57 -7.61 -5.61 7.01
C GLN A 57 -7.35 -6.99 6.41
N VAL A 58 -7.84 -7.23 5.19
CA VAL A 58 -7.60 -8.50 4.48
C VAL A 58 -6.12 -8.66 4.16
N CYS A 59 -5.45 -7.57 3.76
CA CYS A 59 -4.00 -7.56 3.54
C CYS A 59 -3.22 -7.84 4.84
N GLU A 60 -3.62 -7.27 5.97
CA GLU A 60 -3.01 -7.54 7.28
C GLU A 60 -3.18 -9.00 7.69
N GLN A 61 -4.39 -9.56 7.57
CA GLN A 61 -4.64 -10.97 7.87
C GLN A 61 -3.84 -11.90 6.95
N LEU A 62 -3.79 -11.59 5.65
CA LEU A 62 -2.99 -12.34 4.68
C LEU A 62 -1.50 -12.26 5.03
N ASN A 63 -0.98 -11.08 5.36
CA ASN A 63 0.42 -10.90 5.76
C ASN A 63 0.76 -11.68 7.04
N ALA A 64 -0.15 -11.68 8.02
CA ALA A 64 0.02 -12.48 9.24
C ALA A 64 0.06 -13.98 8.93
N TRP A 65 -0.82 -14.46 8.04
CA TRP A 65 -0.81 -15.84 7.57
C TRP A 65 0.48 -16.20 6.81
N LEU A 66 0.92 -15.34 5.89
CA LEU A 66 2.17 -15.50 5.15
C LEU A 66 3.41 -15.48 6.06
N GLY A 67 3.35 -14.81 7.21
CA GLY A 67 4.43 -14.77 8.20
C GLY A 67 4.92 -16.16 8.60
N GLY A 68 3.99 -17.13 8.74
CA GLY A 68 4.30 -18.53 9.03
C GLY A 68 5.08 -19.27 7.93
N PHE A 69 5.02 -18.75 6.69
CA PHE A 69 5.71 -19.32 5.51
C PHE A 69 6.90 -18.47 5.05
N SER A 70 7.29 -17.45 5.83
CA SER A 70 8.30 -16.45 5.44
C SER A 70 9.63 -17.06 5.00
N ALA A 71 10.03 -18.21 5.57
CA ALA A 71 11.27 -18.90 5.19
C ALA A 71 11.25 -19.39 3.73
N ILE A 72 10.12 -19.94 3.25
CA ILE A 72 9.97 -20.41 1.87
C ILE A 72 9.76 -19.22 0.93
N LEU A 73 8.92 -18.27 1.33
CA LEU A 73 8.64 -17.06 0.53
C LEU A 73 9.91 -16.27 0.23
N LYS A 74 10.84 -16.16 1.19
CA LYS A 74 12.15 -15.50 0.98
C LYS A 74 13.04 -16.18 -0.05
N GLN A 75 12.80 -17.46 -0.33
CA GLN A 75 13.58 -18.21 -1.32
C GLN A 75 13.00 -18.05 -2.73
N MET A 76 11.72 -17.66 -2.87
CA MET A 76 10.99 -17.49 -4.14
C MET A 76 11.58 -16.38 -5.01
N THR A 77 12.70 -16.71 -5.65
CA THR A 77 13.37 -15.89 -6.64
C THR A 77 12.93 -16.34 -8.02
N ALA A 78 12.84 -15.40 -8.98
CA ALA A 78 12.49 -15.72 -10.36
C ALA A 78 13.36 -16.86 -10.91
N TYR A 79 14.67 -16.85 -10.64
CA TYR A 79 15.59 -17.92 -11.06
C TYR A 79 15.25 -19.31 -10.50
N ARG A 80 14.77 -19.41 -9.25
CA ARG A 80 14.49 -20.70 -8.58
C ARG A 80 13.08 -21.22 -8.84
N TRP A 81 12.14 -20.36 -9.19
CA TRP A 81 10.75 -20.70 -9.51
C TRP A 81 10.32 -20.01 -10.79
N ASN A 82 10.86 -20.48 -11.92
CA ASN A 82 10.27 -20.26 -13.23
C ASN A 82 9.44 -21.51 -13.58
N TYR A 83 8.22 -21.32 -14.04
CA TYR A 83 7.45 -22.34 -14.78
C TYR A 83 7.79 -22.24 -16.27
#